data_AF-A0A3B8X9C8-F1
#
_entry.id   AF-A0A3B8X9C8-F1
#
_cell.length_a   1.000
_cell.length_b   1.000
_cell.length_c   1.000
_cell.angle_alpha   90.00
_cell.angle_beta   90.00
_cell.angle_gamma   90.00
#
_symmetry.space_group_name_H-M   'P 1'
#
loop_
_entity.id
_entity.type
_entity.pdbx_description
1 polymer ?
#
loop_
_entity_poly.entity_id
_entity_poly.type
_entity_poly.pdbx_seq_one_letter_code
_entity_poly.pdbx_strand_id
1 'polypeptide(L)'
;PSILFLIPYPVLALYLQAFFRNRVVMPVYIMMLLPMLIFCGNGMELFVMYLTAGLVTIQTFGTLNKGWLQFLNAAIIFGVELCVFLGFRLIDAGNTSIWWLQLIQIFVGAMLTVALYPLVYLFEKMFNLVSITRLIELADTNNPLLQELSAKAPGTFQHCLQVMNMVDAVGRATDANVPLLRCAALYHDLGKMQNPLCFIENESSSPGAASYHEGKTPRESAIEIIRHVDDGLALADEHRLPSEIKSFIRSHHGTTAATFFLNQYLNAGGDPADVEDFYYHGQRPATKEEVILMVCDSIEAASRTLKDFSPEAFDRFVENIVSGKEKAGQFEDADITLHEMNVIKSILKTYMQQIYHGRVAYPKRRR
;
A
#
# COMPACT_ATOMS: atom_id res chain seq x y z
N PRO A 1 -24.99 -4.55 35.61
CA PRO A 1 -25.40 -3.39 34.78
C PRO A 1 -24.32 -2.29 34.69
N SER A 2 -23.76 -1.82 35.81
CA SER A 2 -22.75 -0.74 35.83
C SER A 2 -21.40 -1.12 35.22
N ILE A 3 -21.00 -2.40 35.27
CA ILE A 3 -19.73 -2.85 34.69
C ILE A 3 -19.63 -2.59 33.18
N LEU A 4 -20.76 -2.44 32.49
CA LEU A 4 -20.76 -2.17 31.04
C LEU A 4 -20.10 -0.84 30.70
N PHE A 5 -20.16 0.17 31.59
CA PHE A 5 -19.49 1.46 31.43
C PHE A 5 -17.95 1.36 31.45
N LEU A 6 -17.40 0.27 31.98
CA LEU A 6 -15.95 0.02 32.02
C LEU A 6 -15.43 -0.58 30.70
N ILE A 7 -16.31 -1.22 29.91
CA ILE A 7 -15.88 -1.97 28.72
C ILE A 7 -15.52 -0.97 27.61
N PRO A 8 -14.30 -1.04 27.04
CA PRO A 8 -13.86 -0.10 26.03
C PRO A 8 -14.38 -0.49 24.64
N TYR A 9 -15.69 -0.42 24.42
CA TYR A 9 -16.30 -0.71 23.11
C TYR A 9 -15.71 0.08 21.93
N PRO A 10 -15.23 1.34 22.07
CA PRO A 10 -14.56 2.06 20.98
C PRO A 10 -13.31 1.35 20.44
N VAL A 11 -12.70 0.45 21.22
CA VAL A 11 -11.58 -0.39 20.77
C VAL A 11 -11.98 -1.31 19.61
N LEU A 12 -13.24 -1.76 19.54
CA LEU A 12 -13.70 -2.58 18.42
C LEU A 12 -13.63 -1.80 17.10
N ALA A 13 -13.98 -0.50 17.12
CA ALA A 13 -13.83 0.37 15.97
C ALA A 13 -12.36 0.53 15.59
N LEU A 14 -11.47 0.67 16.60
CA LEU A 14 -10.03 0.75 16.42
C LEU A 14 -9.48 -0.50 15.72
N TYR A 15 -9.86 -1.70 16.17
CA TYR A 15 -9.41 -2.96 15.59
C TYR A 15 -9.90 -3.15 14.15
N LEU A 16 -11.18 -2.88 13.89
CA LEU A 16 -11.71 -2.94 12.53
C LEU A 16 -10.96 -1.95 11.62
N GLN A 17 -10.71 -0.74 12.10
CA GLN A 17 -10.04 0.28 11.31
C GLN A 17 -8.55 0.03 11.08
N ALA A 18 -7.88 -0.72 11.96
CA ALA A 18 -6.50 -1.10 11.75
C ALA A 18 -6.30 -1.88 10.43
N PHE A 19 -7.32 -2.62 9.97
CA PHE A 19 -7.27 -3.51 8.81
C PHE A 19 -8.22 -3.11 7.67
N PHE A 20 -9.33 -2.45 7.98
CA PHE A 20 -10.40 -2.16 7.01
C PHE A 20 -10.63 -0.65 6.84
N ARG A 21 -11.22 -0.30 5.70
CA ARG A 21 -11.56 1.09 5.37
C ARG A 21 -12.80 1.57 6.12
N ASN A 22 -12.85 2.88 6.38
CA ASN A 22 -13.95 3.53 7.11
C ASN A 22 -15.37 3.16 6.61
N ARG A 23 -15.54 2.97 5.28
CA ARG A 23 -16.82 2.58 4.67
C ARG A 23 -17.33 1.21 5.14
N VAL A 24 -16.43 0.28 5.43
CA VAL A 24 -16.76 -1.05 5.96
C VAL A 24 -16.84 -1.02 7.48
N VAL A 25 -15.91 -0.30 8.13
CA VAL A 25 -15.82 -0.23 9.59
C VAL A 25 -17.09 0.34 10.23
N MET A 26 -17.62 1.46 9.71
CA MET A 26 -18.79 2.11 10.31
C MET A 26 -20.04 1.21 10.41
N PRO A 27 -20.56 0.62 9.32
CA PRO A 27 -21.76 -0.22 9.41
C PRO A 27 -21.54 -1.45 10.27
N VAL A 28 -20.37 -2.10 10.18
CA VAL A 28 -20.04 -3.27 11.01
C VAL A 28 -19.99 -2.90 12.50
N TYR A 29 -19.37 -1.77 12.84
CA TYR A 29 -19.31 -1.28 14.22
C TYR A 29 -20.71 -0.97 14.78
N ILE A 30 -21.58 -0.30 14.00
CA ILE A 30 -22.95 -0.02 14.41
C ILE A 30 -23.71 -1.33 14.69
N MET A 31 -23.59 -2.32 13.79
CA MET A 31 -24.22 -3.64 13.96
C MET A 31 -23.75 -4.35 15.24
N MET A 32 -22.46 -4.26 15.58
CA MET A 32 -21.90 -4.83 16.80
C MET A 32 -22.46 -4.19 18.08
N LEU A 33 -22.89 -2.93 18.03
CA LEU A 33 -23.48 -2.23 19.18
C LEU A 33 -24.99 -2.49 19.35
N LEU A 34 -25.72 -2.94 18.32
CA LEU A 34 -27.18 -3.15 18.39
C LEU A 34 -27.65 -4.07 19.53
N PRO A 35 -26.97 -5.18 19.89
CA PRO A 35 -27.37 -6.00 21.03
C PRO A 35 -27.42 -5.21 22.35
N MET A 36 -26.55 -4.21 22.52
CA MET A 36 -26.53 -3.37 23.70
C MET A 36 -27.81 -2.56 23.85
N LEU A 37 -28.36 -2.06 22.74
CA LEU A 37 -29.60 -1.30 22.72
C LEU A 37 -30.79 -2.13 23.20
N ILE A 38 -30.83 -3.43 22.86
CA ILE A 38 -31.97 -4.32 23.09
C ILE A 38 -31.90 -4.99 24.46
N PHE A 39 -30.72 -5.45 24.88
CA PHE A 39 -30.58 -6.36 26.03
C PHE A 39 -30.09 -5.69 27.33
N CYS A 40 -29.61 -4.45 27.28
CA CYS A 40 -29.06 -3.77 28.46
C CYS A 40 -30.09 -2.84 29.13
N GLY A 41 -30.11 -2.81 30.47
CA GLY A 41 -31.01 -1.93 31.24
C GLY A 41 -30.82 -0.44 30.96
N ASN A 42 -29.60 0.00 30.65
CA ASN A 42 -29.27 1.36 30.19
C ASN A 42 -28.96 1.38 28.68
N GLY A 43 -29.66 0.57 27.89
CA GLY A 43 -29.32 0.29 26.48
C GLY A 43 -29.19 1.54 25.61
N MET A 44 -30.10 2.52 25.73
CA MET A 44 -30.01 3.77 24.96
C MET A 44 -28.81 4.62 25.35
N GLU A 45 -28.55 4.78 26.66
CA GLU A 45 -27.41 5.56 27.18
C GLU A 45 -26.09 4.97 26.68
N LEU A 46 -25.90 3.66 26.88
CA LEU A 46 -24.67 2.97 26.49
C LEU A 46 -24.49 2.94 24.96
N PHE A 47 -25.57 2.70 24.20
CA PHE A 47 -25.52 2.68 22.74
C PHE A 47 -25.09 4.04 22.17
N VAL A 48 -25.72 5.14 22.61
CA VAL A 48 -25.37 6.49 22.12
C VAL A 48 -23.94 6.87 22.55
N MET A 49 -23.56 6.53 23.78
CA MET A 49 -22.22 6.80 24.30
C MET A 49 -21.14 6.11 23.46
N TYR A 50 -21.22 4.80 23.25
CA TYR A 50 -20.22 4.07 22.47
C TYR A 50 -20.31 4.28 20.97
N LEU A 51 -21.49 4.59 20.44
CA LEU A 51 -21.64 4.98 19.04
C LEU A 51 -20.87 6.28 18.78
N THR A 52 -21.12 7.32 19.57
CA THR A 52 -20.45 8.62 19.39
C THR A 52 -18.94 8.52 19.64
N ALA A 53 -18.52 7.84 20.71
CA ALA A 53 -17.10 7.62 21.00
C ALA A 53 -16.40 6.80 19.91
N GLY A 54 -17.04 5.77 19.37
CA GLY A 54 -16.52 4.97 18.27
C GLY A 54 -16.43 5.75 16.95
N LEU A 55 -17.43 6.57 16.62
CA LEU A 55 -17.38 7.44 15.44
C LEU A 55 -16.23 8.45 15.52
N VAL A 56 -16.01 9.04 16.70
CA VAL A 56 -14.87 9.93 16.94
C VAL A 56 -13.57 9.15 16.81
N THR A 57 -13.47 7.96 17.40
CA THR A 57 -12.30 7.07 17.26
C THR A 57 -12.00 6.78 15.79
N ILE A 58 -13.02 6.52 14.97
CA ILE A 58 -12.85 6.25 13.53
C ILE A 58 -12.27 7.46 12.80
N GLN A 59 -12.63 8.66 13.21
CA GLN A 59 -12.11 9.88 12.58
C GLN A 59 -10.70 10.23 13.06
N THR A 60 -10.41 9.98 14.34
CA THR A 60 -9.13 10.34 14.97
C THR A 60 -8.04 9.29 14.77
N PHE A 61 -8.38 8.04 14.46
CA PHE A 61 -7.41 6.93 14.35
C PHE A 61 -6.21 7.24 13.46
N GLY A 62 -6.46 7.77 12.24
CA GLY A 62 -5.40 8.00 11.26
C GLY A 62 -4.35 9.04 11.70
N THR A 63 -4.70 9.92 12.64
CA THR A 63 -3.85 11.03 13.10
C THR A 63 -3.35 10.84 14.51
N LEU A 64 -4.19 10.35 15.43
CA LEU A 64 -3.91 10.32 16.87
C LEU A 64 -3.48 8.95 17.40
N ASN A 65 -3.51 7.86 16.62
CA ASN A 65 -3.06 6.55 17.12
C ASN A 65 -1.55 6.28 17.00
N LYS A 66 -0.71 7.33 17.15
CA LYS A 66 0.76 7.22 17.04
C LYS A 66 1.46 7.59 18.34
N GLY A 67 2.14 6.63 18.97
CA GLY A 67 2.94 6.87 20.18
C GLY A 67 2.14 7.58 21.28
N TRP A 68 2.65 8.70 21.79
CA TRP A 68 2.00 9.46 22.88
C TRP A 68 0.62 10.01 22.50
N LEU A 69 0.35 10.23 21.20
CA LEU A 69 -0.95 10.73 20.73
C LEU A 69 -2.10 9.77 21.07
N GLN A 70 -1.81 8.49 21.33
CA GLN A 70 -2.81 7.51 21.76
C GLN A 70 -3.47 7.92 23.08
N PHE A 71 -2.72 8.55 23.99
CA PHE A 71 -3.28 9.10 25.23
C PHE A 71 -4.18 10.30 24.97
N LEU A 72 -3.85 11.14 23.99
CA LEU A 72 -4.73 12.24 23.56
C LEU A 72 -6.02 11.68 22.94
N ASN A 73 -5.92 10.63 22.12
CA ASN A 73 -7.09 9.96 21.56
C ASN A 73 -8.00 9.41 22.68
N ALA A 74 -7.41 8.75 23.68
CA ALA A 74 -8.14 8.24 24.83
C ALA A 74 -8.77 9.36 25.68
N ALA A 75 -8.12 10.50 25.83
CA ALA A 75 -8.70 11.68 26.50
C ALA A 75 -9.89 12.27 25.73
N ILE A 76 -9.83 12.28 24.39
CA ILE A 76 -10.95 12.69 23.54
C ILE A 76 -12.12 11.71 23.67
N ILE A 77 -11.86 10.40 23.61
CA ILE A 77 -12.86 9.35 23.82
C ILE A 77 -13.54 9.54 25.19
N PHE A 78 -12.74 9.70 26.25
CA PHE A 78 -13.25 9.98 27.59
C PHE A 78 -14.15 11.23 27.62
N GLY A 79 -13.71 12.33 27.01
CA GLY A 79 -14.49 13.58 26.97
C GLY A 79 -15.83 13.42 26.25
N VAL A 80 -15.86 12.67 25.15
CA VAL A 80 -17.09 12.37 24.40
C VAL A 80 -18.04 11.51 25.23
N GLU A 81 -17.54 10.43 25.82
CA GLU A 81 -18.34 9.55 26.68
C GLU A 81 -18.87 10.29 27.91
N LEU A 82 -18.05 11.13 28.53
CA LEU A 82 -18.44 11.98 29.65
C LEU A 82 -19.56 12.97 29.28
N CYS A 83 -19.43 13.64 28.13
CA CYS A 83 -20.45 14.58 27.64
C CYS A 83 -21.80 13.88 27.43
N VAL A 84 -21.80 12.70 26.81
CA VAL A 84 -23.03 11.92 26.61
C VAL A 84 -23.60 11.46 27.95
N PHE A 85 -22.76 10.92 28.83
CA PHE A 85 -23.15 10.47 30.16
C PHE A 85 -23.83 11.59 30.96
N LEU A 86 -23.20 12.77 31.04
CA LEU A 86 -23.76 13.94 31.72
C LEU A 86 -25.07 14.40 31.07
N GLY A 87 -25.18 14.36 29.74
CA GLY A 87 -26.41 14.68 29.02
C GLY A 87 -27.60 13.80 29.45
N PHE A 88 -27.40 12.48 29.55
CA PHE A 88 -28.44 11.57 30.05
C PHE A 88 -28.80 11.82 31.52
N ARG A 89 -27.82 12.17 32.36
CA ARG A 89 -28.07 12.51 33.77
C ARG A 89 -28.85 13.81 33.95
N LEU A 90 -28.63 14.80 33.08
CA LEU A 90 -29.42 16.05 33.07
C LEU A 90 -30.88 15.81 32.69
N ILE A 91 -31.15 14.82 31.83
CA ILE A 91 -32.53 14.42 31.48
C ILE A 91 -33.20 13.69 32.65
N ASP A 92 -32.44 12.87 33.38
CA ASP A 92 -32.90 12.10 34.55
C ASP A 92 -32.80 12.90 35.88
N ALA A 93 -32.97 14.22 35.83
CA ALA A 93 -32.71 15.17 36.93
C ALA A 93 -33.44 14.91 38.26
N GLY A 94 -34.34 13.93 38.33
CA GLY A 94 -35.01 13.47 39.55
C GLY A 94 -34.25 12.39 40.34
N ASN A 95 -33.17 11.83 39.81
CA ASN A 95 -32.46 10.69 40.40
C ASN A 95 -31.15 11.13 41.08
N THR A 96 -31.12 11.16 42.42
CA THR A 96 -29.96 11.58 43.24
C THR A 96 -28.93 10.46 43.47
N SER A 97 -28.90 9.45 42.60
CA SER A 97 -27.96 8.33 42.72
C SER A 97 -26.50 8.80 42.67
N ILE A 98 -25.61 8.19 43.45
CA ILE A 98 -24.17 8.49 43.42
C ILE A 98 -23.56 7.91 42.13
N TRP A 99 -23.02 8.77 41.25
CA TRP A 99 -22.48 8.37 39.94
C TRP A 99 -20.95 8.27 39.87
N TRP A 100 -20.24 8.45 40.99
CA TRP A 100 -18.77 8.47 41.01
C TRP A 100 -18.14 7.18 40.48
N LEU A 101 -18.79 6.04 40.71
CA LEU A 101 -18.32 4.75 40.20
C LEU A 101 -18.36 4.70 38.67
N GLN A 102 -19.44 5.18 38.05
CA GLN A 102 -19.60 5.22 36.60
C GLN A 102 -18.58 6.16 35.96
N LEU A 103 -18.32 7.33 36.56
CA LEU A 103 -17.30 8.25 36.08
C LEU A 103 -15.90 7.62 36.09
N ILE A 104 -15.55 6.90 37.16
CA ILE A 104 -14.30 6.14 37.24
C ILE A 104 -14.28 5.03 36.18
N GLN A 105 -15.40 4.32 35.99
CA GLN A 105 -15.49 3.26 34.98
C GLN A 105 -15.29 3.80 33.55
N ILE A 106 -15.92 4.92 33.20
CA ILE A 106 -15.76 5.58 31.90
C ILE A 106 -14.31 6.03 31.72
N PHE A 107 -13.70 6.65 32.74
CA PHE A 107 -12.29 7.04 32.69
C PHE A 107 -11.35 5.85 32.45
N VAL A 108 -11.52 4.78 33.25
CA VAL A 108 -10.70 3.58 33.12
C VAL A 108 -10.96 2.90 31.78
N GLY A 109 -12.21 2.82 31.31
CA GLY A 109 -12.58 2.27 30.01
C GLY A 109 -11.90 3.01 28.87
N ALA A 110 -11.97 4.34 28.84
CA ALA A 110 -11.27 5.15 27.86
C ALA A 110 -9.75 4.89 27.87
N MET A 111 -9.12 4.81 29.06
CA MET A 111 -7.70 4.51 29.19
C MET A 111 -7.33 3.07 28.78
N LEU A 112 -8.22 2.09 29.00
CA LEU A 112 -8.04 0.72 28.54
C LEU A 112 -7.91 0.64 27.02
N THR A 113 -8.46 1.60 26.26
CA THR A 113 -8.26 1.70 24.81
C THR A 113 -6.78 1.77 24.43
N VAL A 114 -5.97 2.50 25.21
CA VAL A 114 -4.52 2.59 25.00
C VAL A 114 -3.85 1.25 25.32
N ALA A 115 -4.21 0.65 26.46
CA ALA A 115 -3.65 -0.63 26.89
C ALA A 115 -3.99 -1.77 25.92
N LEU A 116 -5.11 -1.66 25.21
CA LEU A 116 -5.59 -2.64 24.25
C LEU A 116 -5.06 -2.43 22.82
N TYR A 117 -4.41 -1.30 22.53
CA TYR A 117 -3.82 -1.03 21.22
C TYR A 117 -2.80 -2.09 20.76
N PRO A 118 -1.87 -2.57 21.63
CA PRO A 118 -0.90 -3.61 21.23
C PRO A 118 -1.53 -4.92 20.74
N LEU A 119 -2.81 -5.20 21.02
CA LEU A 119 -3.49 -6.40 20.51
C LEU A 119 -3.72 -6.32 18.99
N VAL A 120 -3.61 -5.15 18.35
CA VAL A 120 -3.60 -5.06 16.87
C VAL A 120 -2.50 -5.95 16.29
N TYR A 121 -1.31 -5.94 16.87
CA TYR A 121 -0.19 -6.80 16.45
C TYR A 121 -0.49 -8.29 16.64
N LEU A 122 -1.24 -8.64 17.69
CA LEU A 122 -1.68 -10.02 17.88
C LEU A 122 -2.62 -10.46 16.75
N PHE A 123 -3.55 -9.59 16.35
CA PHE A 123 -4.44 -9.86 15.22
C PHE A 123 -3.71 -9.93 13.88
N GLU A 124 -2.69 -9.10 13.65
CA GLU A 124 -1.82 -9.22 12.48
C GLU A 124 -1.26 -10.64 12.35
N LYS A 125 -0.72 -11.20 13.45
CA LYS A 125 -0.16 -12.56 13.44
C LYS A 125 -1.21 -13.65 13.33
N MET A 126 -2.33 -13.52 14.04
CA MET A 126 -3.36 -14.55 14.06
C MET A 126 -4.07 -14.70 12.72
N PHE A 127 -4.31 -13.57 12.04
CA PHE A 127 -5.06 -13.53 10.79
C PHE A 127 -4.19 -13.34 9.55
N ASN A 128 -2.86 -13.24 9.73
CA ASN A 128 -1.90 -12.95 8.66
C ASN A 128 -2.34 -11.72 7.84
N LEU A 129 -2.66 -10.64 8.57
CA LEU A 129 -3.06 -9.34 8.03
C LEU A 129 -1.96 -8.32 8.32
N VAL A 130 -1.84 -7.32 7.46
CA VAL A 130 -1.00 -6.13 7.71
C VAL A 130 -1.85 -4.91 8.09
N SER A 131 -1.56 -4.28 9.23
CA SER A 131 -2.26 -3.05 9.62
C SER A 131 -1.77 -1.83 8.83
N ILE A 132 -2.62 -0.79 8.76
CA ILE A 132 -2.25 0.50 8.15
C ILE A 132 -1.02 1.11 8.84
N THR A 133 -0.92 1.01 10.17
CA THR A 133 0.23 1.53 10.93
C THR A 133 1.50 0.80 10.53
N ARG A 134 1.46 -0.53 10.40
CA ARG A 134 2.59 -1.34 9.97
C ARG A 134 3.03 -0.99 8.54
N LEU A 135 2.10 -0.75 7.62
CA LEU A 135 2.40 -0.31 6.27
C LEU A 135 3.10 1.05 6.25
N ILE A 136 2.65 2.00 7.08
CA ILE A 136 3.28 3.32 7.21
C ILE A 136 4.71 3.20 7.76
N GLU A 137 4.92 2.35 8.77
CA GLU A 137 6.27 2.09 9.33
C GLU A 137 7.21 1.44 8.31
N LEU A 138 6.71 0.47 7.53
CA LEU A 138 7.48 -0.18 6.48
C LEU A 138 7.80 0.80 5.34
N ALA A 139 6.91 1.74 5.04
CA ALA A 139 7.10 2.75 4.00
C ALA A 139 7.96 3.95 4.45
N ASP A 140 8.43 3.99 5.71
CA ASP A 140 9.39 4.99 6.15
C ASP A 140 10.76 4.70 5.53
N THR A 141 11.32 5.63 4.76
CA THR A 141 12.61 5.45 4.09
C THR A 141 13.79 5.38 5.06
N ASN A 142 13.58 5.66 6.35
CA ASN A 142 14.56 5.40 7.41
C ASN A 142 14.55 3.95 7.90
N ASN A 143 13.65 3.10 7.37
CA ASN A 143 13.67 1.67 7.65
C ASN A 143 15.03 1.09 7.23
N PRO A 144 15.69 0.28 8.09
CA PRO A 144 17.02 -0.26 7.80
C PRO A 144 17.13 -0.96 6.45
N LEU A 145 16.09 -1.71 6.05
CA LEU A 145 16.09 -2.45 4.78
C LEU A 145 16.01 -1.51 3.56
N LEU A 146 15.25 -0.41 3.67
CA LEU A 146 15.19 0.60 2.61
C LEU A 146 16.47 1.46 2.56
N GLN A 147 17.10 1.70 3.70
CA GLN A 147 18.42 2.35 3.74
C GLN A 147 19.49 1.45 3.09
N GLU A 148 19.42 0.14 3.32
CA GLU A 148 20.30 -0.82 2.64
C GLU A 148 20.07 -0.84 1.12
N LEU A 149 18.81 -0.82 0.67
CA LEU A 149 18.46 -0.70 -0.75
C LEU A 149 19.01 0.59 -1.35
N SER A 150 18.82 1.72 -0.67
CA SER A 150 19.35 3.01 -1.10
C SER A 150 20.88 3.02 -1.20
N ALA A 151 21.58 2.35 -0.28
CA ALA A 151 23.03 2.28 -0.26
C ALA A 151 23.61 1.32 -1.32
N LYS A 152 23.01 0.15 -1.51
CA LYS A 152 23.49 -0.89 -2.44
C LYS A 152 23.06 -0.65 -3.88
N ALA A 153 21.82 -0.20 -4.10
CA ALA A 153 21.22 -0.01 -5.42
C ALA A 153 20.47 1.34 -5.50
N PRO A 154 21.20 2.48 -5.49
CA PRO A 154 20.59 3.82 -5.44
C PRO A 154 19.70 4.15 -6.65
N GLY A 155 20.03 3.64 -7.83
CA GLY A 155 19.22 3.80 -9.04
C GLY A 155 17.88 3.08 -8.96
N THR A 156 17.89 1.85 -8.44
CA THR A 156 16.68 1.07 -8.14
C THR A 156 15.86 1.76 -7.05
N PHE A 157 16.48 2.24 -5.97
CA PHE A 157 15.75 2.97 -4.93
C PHE A 157 15.04 4.21 -5.48
N GLN A 158 15.70 4.98 -6.36
CA GLN A 158 15.10 6.13 -7.02
C GLN A 158 13.93 5.71 -7.94
N HIS A 159 14.07 4.60 -8.67
CA HIS A 159 12.99 4.01 -9.46
C HIS A 159 11.78 3.68 -8.57
N CYS A 160 11.99 2.97 -7.46
CA CYS A 160 10.92 2.62 -6.52
C CYS A 160 10.19 3.86 -5.97
N LEU A 161 10.90 4.96 -5.71
CA LEU A 161 10.28 6.22 -5.30
C LEU A 161 9.39 6.84 -6.39
N GLN A 162 9.79 6.76 -7.66
CA GLN A 162 8.95 7.24 -8.77
C GLN A 162 7.70 6.37 -8.92
N VAL A 163 7.85 5.05 -8.89
CA VAL A 163 6.73 4.10 -8.93
C VAL A 163 5.79 4.34 -7.74
N MET A 164 6.32 4.57 -6.53
CA MET A 164 5.53 4.90 -5.33
C MET A 164 4.64 6.13 -5.56
N ASN A 165 5.17 7.18 -6.20
CA ASN A 165 4.39 8.39 -6.48
C ASN A 165 3.31 8.15 -7.55
N MET A 166 3.60 7.33 -8.56
CA MET A 166 2.62 6.93 -9.60
C MET A 166 1.47 6.12 -8.99
N VAL A 167 1.77 5.10 -8.18
CA VAL A 167 0.74 4.26 -7.55
C VAL A 167 -0.08 5.04 -6.50
N ASP A 168 0.49 6.06 -5.83
CA ASP A 168 -0.28 6.93 -4.93
C ASP A 168 -1.33 7.74 -5.71
N ALA A 169 -0.94 8.34 -6.84
CA ALA A 169 -1.86 9.09 -7.69
C ALA A 169 -2.97 8.20 -8.26
N VAL A 170 -2.60 7.03 -8.78
CA VAL A 170 -3.56 6.06 -9.35
C VAL A 170 -4.45 5.46 -8.26
N GLY A 171 -3.88 5.07 -7.12
CA GLY A 171 -4.61 4.42 -6.04
C GLY A 171 -5.68 5.31 -5.42
N ARG A 172 -5.42 6.62 -5.31
CA ARG A 172 -6.43 7.60 -4.85
C ARG A 172 -7.60 7.73 -5.82
N ALA A 173 -7.35 7.66 -7.12
CA ALA A 173 -8.38 7.80 -8.15
C ALA A 173 -9.23 6.54 -8.35
N THR A 174 -8.71 5.37 -7.97
CA THR A 174 -9.34 4.05 -8.17
C THR A 174 -9.90 3.44 -6.89
N ASP A 175 -9.88 4.18 -5.78
CA ASP A 175 -10.24 3.67 -4.45
C ASP A 175 -9.48 2.36 -4.15
N ALA A 176 -8.16 2.36 -4.39
CA ALA A 176 -7.26 1.27 -4.05
C ALA A 176 -6.62 1.50 -2.65
N ASN A 177 -6.01 0.46 -2.07
CA ASN A 177 -5.34 0.56 -0.78
C ASN A 177 -4.01 1.33 -0.94
N VAL A 178 -4.07 2.65 -0.83
CA VAL A 178 -2.91 3.55 -1.03
C VAL A 178 -1.75 3.25 -0.08
N PRO A 179 -1.93 3.07 1.24
CA PRO A 179 -0.82 2.67 2.12
C PRO A 179 -0.13 1.38 1.68
N LEU A 180 -0.91 0.38 1.23
CA LEU A 180 -0.37 -0.89 0.75
C LEU A 180 0.42 -0.69 -0.55
N LEU A 181 -0.14 0.03 -1.52
CA LEU A 181 0.52 0.35 -2.79
C LEU A 181 1.85 1.08 -2.59
N ARG A 182 1.87 2.11 -1.73
CA ARG A 182 3.08 2.87 -1.44
C ARG A 182 4.16 1.99 -0.82
N CYS A 183 3.78 1.17 0.17
CA CYS A 183 4.71 0.23 0.77
C CYS A 183 5.21 -0.76 -0.27
N ALA A 184 4.32 -1.44 -1.00
CA ALA A 184 4.67 -2.41 -2.03
C ALA A 184 5.62 -1.84 -3.09
N ALA A 185 5.37 -0.62 -3.57
CA ALA A 185 6.23 0.05 -4.54
C ALA A 185 7.66 0.27 -4.05
N LEU A 186 7.87 0.47 -2.75
CA LEU A 186 9.21 0.62 -2.17
C LEU A 186 9.99 -0.70 -2.06
N TYR A 187 9.30 -1.84 -2.05
CA TYR A 187 9.91 -3.17 -1.84
C TYR A 187 9.85 -4.10 -3.04
N HIS A 188 9.09 -3.78 -4.09
CA HIS A 188 8.85 -4.71 -5.21
C HIS A 188 10.14 -5.20 -5.88
N ASP A 189 11.15 -4.33 -5.90
CA ASP A 189 12.43 -4.49 -6.58
C ASP A 189 13.59 -4.84 -5.61
N LEU A 190 13.26 -5.26 -4.38
CA LEU A 190 14.23 -5.49 -3.30
C LEU A 190 15.37 -6.44 -3.70
N GLY A 191 15.09 -7.45 -4.53
CA GLY A 191 16.08 -8.44 -4.94
C GLY A 191 17.23 -7.89 -5.78
N LYS A 192 17.04 -6.74 -6.44
CA LYS A 192 18.11 -6.10 -7.22
C LYS A 192 19.33 -5.73 -6.36
N MET A 193 19.17 -5.63 -5.03
CA MET A 193 20.30 -5.46 -4.10
C MET A 193 21.33 -6.57 -4.15
N GLN A 194 20.96 -7.80 -4.53
CA GLN A 194 21.89 -8.93 -4.59
C GLN A 194 22.91 -8.77 -5.72
N ASN A 195 22.52 -8.09 -6.80
CA ASN A 195 23.39 -7.83 -7.94
C ASN A 195 23.07 -6.49 -8.62
N PRO A 196 23.39 -5.35 -7.96
CA PRO A 196 22.94 -4.04 -8.43
C PRO A 196 23.42 -3.69 -9.84
N LEU A 197 24.66 -4.07 -10.18
CA LEU A 197 25.28 -3.79 -11.49
C LEU A 197 24.58 -4.51 -12.65
N CYS A 198 23.79 -5.54 -12.39
CA CYS A 198 22.96 -6.22 -13.40
C CYS A 198 21.85 -5.32 -13.95
N PHE A 199 21.52 -4.23 -13.27
CA PHE A 199 20.40 -3.37 -13.64
C PHE A 199 20.88 -2.01 -14.10
N ILE A 200 20.46 -1.61 -15.31
CA ILE A 200 20.96 -0.42 -16.00
C ILE A 200 20.76 0.88 -15.22
N GLU A 201 19.72 0.95 -14.39
CA GLU A 201 19.49 2.09 -13.50
C GLU A 201 20.62 2.32 -12.50
N ASN A 202 21.38 1.28 -12.16
CA ASN A 202 22.50 1.34 -11.22
C ASN A 202 23.86 1.43 -11.91
N GLU A 203 23.97 1.18 -13.23
CA GLU A 203 25.23 1.24 -13.98
C GLU A 203 25.93 2.61 -13.88
N SER A 204 25.15 3.69 -13.77
CA SER A 204 25.69 5.05 -13.57
C SER A 204 26.51 5.23 -12.29
N SER A 205 26.38 4.31 -11.33
CA SER A 205 27.15 4.27 -10.08
C SER A 205 28.58 3.76 -10.28
N SER A 206 28.93 3.26 -11.48
CA SER A 206 30.28 2.83 -11.84
C SER A 206 30.68 3.32 -13.25
N PRO A 207 30.91 4.64 -13.43
CA PRO A 207 31.29 5.20 -14.73
C PRO A 207 32.62 4.61 -15.24
N GLY A 208 32.62 4.02 -16.43
CA GLY A 208 33.81 3.48 -17.09
C GLY A 208 34.07 1.99 -16.88
N ALA A 209 33.21 1.27 -16.16
CA ALA A 209 33.19 -0.18 -16.16
C ALA A 209 32.54 -0.72 -17.45
N ALA A 210 32.97 -1.89 -17.91
CA ALA A 210 32.25 -2.66 -18.93
C ALA A 210 30.81 -2.91 -18.47
N SER A 211 29.83 -2.87 -19.38
CA SER A 211 28.44 -3.17 -19.02
C SER A 211 28.37 -4.58 -18.44
N TYR A 212 27.56 -4.80 -17.40
CA TYR A 212 27.47 -6.09 -16.72
C TYR A 212 27.11 -7.25 -17.66
N HIS A 213 26.33 -6.94 -18.69
CA HIS A 213 25.88 -7.89 -19.70
C HIS A 213 26.84 -8.03 -20.89
N GLU A 214 27.94 -7.27 -20.92
CA GLU A 214 28.96 -7.38 -21.96
C GLU A 214 29.68 -8.74 -21.87
N GLY A 215 29.69 -9.49 -22.97
CA GLY A 215 30.28 -10.83 -23.03
C GLY A 215 29.39 -11.96 -22.53
N LYS A 216 28.17 -11.68 -22.04
CA LYS A 216 27.16 -12.69 -21.71
C LYS A 216 26.27 -12.99 -22.91
N THR A 217 25.76 -14.22 -22.98
CA THR A 217 24.68 -14.56 -23.92
C THR A 217 23.37 -13.87 -23.49
N PRO A 218 22.41 -13.69 -24.41
CA PRO A 218 21.11 -13.12 -24.04
C PRO A 218 20.37 -13.99 -23.01
N ARG A 219 20.50 -15.32 -23.09
CA ARG A 219 19.87 -16.26 -22.15
C ARG A 219 20.43 -16.08 -20.74
N GLU A 220 21.76 -16.03 -20.58
CA GLU A 220 22.39 -15.79 -19.27
C GLU A 220 21.93 -14.47 -18.66
N SER A 221 21.88 -13.41 -19.47
CA SER A 221 21.44 -12.10 -19.03
C SER A 221 19.97 -12.09 -18.60
N ALA A 222 19.10 -12.79 -19.33
CA ALA A 222 17.69 -12.93 -18.97
C ALA A 222 17.51 -13.65 -17.62
N ILE A 223 18.21 -14.78 -17.43
CA ILE A 223 18.16 -15.55 -16.18
C ILE A 223 18.61 -14.68 -14.99
N GLU A 224 19.70 -13.94 -15.12
CA GLU A 224 20.23 -13.09 -14.03
C GLU A 224 19.28 -11.94 -13.68
N ILE A 225 18.62 -11.34 -14.68
CA ILE A 225 17.60 -10.30 -14.43
C ILE A 225 16.37 -10.92 -13.77
N ILE A 226 15.84 -12.03 -14.29
CA ILE A 226 14.61 -12.65 -13.78
C ILE A 226 14.76 -13.06 -12.31
N ARG A 227 15.97 -13.49 -11.91
CA ARG A 227 16.28 -13.95 -10.55
C ARG A 227 16.01 -12.90 -9.46
N HIS A 228 15.95 -11.60 -9.77
CA HIS A 228 15.68 -10.58 -8.76
C HIS A 228 14.34 -10.78 -8.02
N VAL A 229 13.37 -11.45 -8.66
CA VAL A 229 12.10 -11.76 -8.00
C VAL A 229 12.32 -12.75 -6.85
N ASP A 230 13.04 -13.84 -7.11
CA ASP A 230 13.35 -14.86 -6.09
C ASP A 230 14.31 -14.34 -5.02
N ASP A 231 15.33 -13.58 -5.44
CA ASP A 231 16.26 -12.89 -4.52
C ASP A 231 15.51 -11.91 -3.62
N GLY A 232 14.50 -11.21 -4.16
CA GLY A 232 13.63 -10.30 -3.42
C GLY A 232 12.72 -11.02 -2.42
N LEU A 233 12.17 -12.17 -2.80
CA LEU A 233 11.37 -13.00 -1.90
C LEU A 233 12.22 -13.57 -0.75
N ALA A 234 13.44 -14.02 -1.03
CA ALA A 234 14.37 -14.50 -0.01
C ALA A 234 14.73 -13.40 1.01
N LEU A 235 15.04 -12.19 0.53
CA LEU A 235 15.29 -11.03 1.38
C LEU A 235 14.04 -10.63 2.19
N ALA A 236 12.86 -10.70 1.58
CA ALA A 236 11.59 -10.43 2.25
C ALA A 236 11.28 -11.45 3.36
N ASP A 237 11.66 -12.72 3.18
CA ASP A 237 11.54 -13.76 4.20
C ASP A 237 12.52 -13.53 5.35
N GLU A 238 13.79 -13.24 5.06
CA GLU A 238 14.82 -12.91 6.06
C GLU A 238 14.38 -11.76 6.96
N HIS A 239 13.81 -10.71 6.37
CA HIS A 239 13.36 -9.50 7.07
C HIS A 239 11.92 -9.59 7.59
N ARG A 240 11.26 -10.76 7.44
CA ARG A 240 9.89 -11.01 7.91
C ARG A 240 8.89 -9.98 7.39
N LEU A 241 9.00 -9.60 6.11
CA LEU A 241 8.01 -8.75 5.47
C LEU A 241 6.64 -9.46 5.45
N PRO A 242 5.53 -8.70 5.55
CA PRO A 242 4.18 -9.27 5.45
C PRO A 242 3.97 -10.01 4.13
N SER A 243 3.11 -11.04 4.14
CA SER A 243 2.76 -11.81 2.95
C SER A 243 2.21 -10.95 1.81
N GLU A 244 1.48 -9.90 2.18
CA GLU A 244 0.88 -8.95 1.26
C GLU A 244 1.96 -8.19 0.49
N ILE A 245 3.11 -7.88 1.09
CA ILE A 245 4.22 -7.22 0.37
C ILE A 245 4.96 -8.22 -0.53
N LYS A 246 5.13 -9.46 -0.05
CA LYS A 246 5.74 -10.55 -0.83
C LYS A 246 4.93 -10.87 -2.09
N SER A 247 3.61 -10.73 -2.05
CA SER A 247 2.76 -10.97 -3.22
C SER A 247 3.10 -9.99 -4.36
N PHE A 248 3.33 -8.71 -4.05
CA PHE A 248 3.76 -7.71 -5.03
C PHE A 248 5.15 -8.01 -5.60
N ILE A 249 6.10 -8.44 -4.77
CA ILE A 249 7.43 -8.86 -5.26
C ILE A 249 7.25 -10.01 -6.27
N ARG A 250 6.40 -10.99 -5.98
CA ARG A 250 6.15 -12.12 -6.88
C ARG A 250 5.37 -11.74 -8.15
N SER A 251 4.49 -10.75 -8.08
CA SER A 251 3.50 -10.47 -9.13
C SER A 251 3.79 -9.27 -10.01
N HIS A 252 4.69 -8.36 -9.63
CA HIS A 252 4.88 -7.09 -10.37
C HIS A 252 5.32 -7.28 -11.83
N HIS A 253 6.02 -8.37 -12.17
CA HIS A 253 6.32 -8.76 -13.55
C HIS A 253 5.41 -9.87 -14.11
N GLY A 254 4.62 -10.51 -13.25
CA GLY A 254 3.72 -11.60 -13.63
C GLY A 254 4.45 -12.73 -14.34
N THR A 255 3.98 -13.04 -15.54
CA THR A 255 4.52 -14.07 -16.44
C THR A 255 5.04 -13.45 -17.74
N THR A 256 5.54 -12.21 -17.67
CA THR A 256 6.06 -11.52 -18.85
C THR A 256 7.46 -12.01 -19.25
N ALA A 257 7.93 -11.64 -20.43
CA ALA A 257 9.29 -11.96 -20.87
C ALA A 257 10.27 -10.81 -20.57
N ALA A 258 11.54 -11.15 -20.37
CA ALA A 258 12.68 -10.25 -20.51
C ALA A 258 12.89 -9.89 -21.99
N THR A 259 11.95 -9.13 -22.54
CA THR A 259 11.75 -8.92 -23.99
C THR A 259 13.01 -8.45 -24.73
N PHE A 260 13.86 -7.63 -24.11
CA PHE A 260 15.09 -7.16 -24.73
C PHE A 260 16.03 -8.33 -25.09
N PHE A 261 16.32 -9.20 -24.11
CA PHE A 261 17.20 -10.35 -24.30
C PHE A 261 16.55 -11.46 -25.13
N LEU A 262 15.23 -11.64 -24.99
CA LEU A 262 14.48 -12.55 -25.86
C LEU A 262 14.61 -12.15 -27.33
N ASN A 263 14.40 -10.87 -27.64
CA ASN A 263 14.54 -10.37 -29.00
C ASN A 263 15.99 -10.49 -29.50
N GLN A 264 16.98 -10.23 -28.65
CA GLN A 264 18.39 -10.41 -29.01
C GLN A 264 18.71 -11.86 -29.36
N TYR A 265 18.18 -12.82 -28.61
CA TYR A 265 18.32 -14.26 -28.87
C TYR A 265 17.69 -14.66 -30.20
N LEU A 266 16.43 -14.28 -30.45
CA LEU A 266 15.72 -14.62 -31.69
C LEU A 266 16.39 -13.98 -32.92
N ASN A 267 16.84 -12.72 -32.82
CA ASN A 267 17.54 -12.04 -33.90
C ASN A 267 18.92 -12.65 -34.20
N ALA A 268 19.53 -13.32 -33.23
CA ALA A 268 20.78 -14.06 -33.41
C ALA A 268 20.56 -15.47 -34.00
N GLY A 269 19.33 -15.83 -34.38
CA GLY A 269 18.98 -17.14 -34.93
C GLY A 269 18.62 -18.18 -33.88
N GLY A 270 18.31 -17.76 -32.64
CA GLY A 270 17.78 -18.62 -31.60
C GLY A 270 16.43 -19.25 -31.98
N ASP A 271 16.18 -20.46 -31.45
CA ASP A 271 14.95 -21.20 -31.71
C ASP A 271 13.75 -20.58 -30.94
N PRO A 272 12.67 -20.14 -31.63
CA PRO A 272 11.45 -19.67 -30.97
C PRO A 272 10.78 -20.69 -30.05
N ALA A 273 11.08 -21.98 -30.19
CA ALA A 273 10.58 -23.03 -29.30
C ALA A 273 11.36 -23.14 -27.98
N ASP A 274 12.55 -22.54 -27.87
CA ASP A 274 13.44 -22.63 -26.70
C ASP A 274 13.63 -21.26 -26.03
N VAL A 275 12.51 -20.73 -25.52
CA VAL A 275 12.40 -19.37 -24.96
C VAL A 275 11.94 -19.30 -23.50
N GLU A 276 11.68 -20.43 -22.85
CA GLU A 276 11.15 -20.50 -21.47
C GLU A 276 12.03 -19.73 -20.46
N ASP A 277 13.36 -19.82 -20.58
CA ASP A 277 14.32 -19.13 -19.71
C ASP A 277 14.26 -17.59 -19.79
N PHE A 278 13.51 -17.04 -20.75
CA PHE A 278 13.31 -15.60 -20.89
C PHE A 278 12.04 -15.11 -20.21
N TYR A 279 11.24 -15.98 -19.61
CA TYR A 279 9.99 -15.61 -18.95
C TYR A 279 10.11 -15.58 -17.43
N TYR A 280 9.48 -14.60 -16.80
CA TYR A 280 9.34 -14.56 -15.36
C TYR A 280 8.48 -15.74 -14.88
N HIS A 281 8.95 -16.43 -13.83
CA HIS A 281 8.22 -17.51 -13.16
C HIS A 281 7.35 -17.00 -12.00
N GLY A 282 6.89 -15.75 -12.09
CA GLY A 282 6.03 -15.12 -11.10
C GLY A 282 4.57 -15.58 -11.18
N GLN A 283 3.72 -14.93 -10.39
CA GLN A 283 2.27 -15.12 -10.46
C GLN A 283 1.64 -13.90 -11.14
N ARG A 284 0.59 -14.09 -11.95
CA ARG A 284 -0.16 -12.95 -12.45
C ARG A 284 -0.78 -12.16 -11.27
N PRO A 285 -0.88 -10.83 -11.37
CA PRO A 285 -1.64 -10.03 -10.42
C PRO A 285 -3.01 -10.64 -10.12
N ALA A 286 -3.33 -10.81 -8.84
CA ALA A 286 -4.62 -11.31 -8.38
C ALA A 286 -5.51 -10.19 -7.82
N THR A 287 -4.91 -9.04 -7.53
CA THR A 287 -5.61 -7.87 -6.98
C THR A 287 -5.45 -6.64 -7.87
N LYS A 288 -6.41 -5.73 -7.77
CA LYS A 288 -6.35 -4.42 -8.42
C LYS A 288 -5.09 -3.66 -8.07
N GLU A 289 -4.66 -3.71 -6.80
CA GLU A 289 -3.44 -3.08 -6.34
C GLU A 289 -2.20 -3.66 -7.03
N GLU A 290 -2.09 -4.97 -7.19
CA GLU A 290 -0.97 -5.60 -7.91
C GLU A 290 -0.96 -5.21 -9.40
N VAL A 291 -2.13 -5.10 -10.03
CA VAL A 291 -2.25 -4.60 -11.41
C VAL A 291 -1.75 -3.15 -11.50
N ILE A 292 -2.17 -2.29 -10.57
CA ILE A 292 -1.72 -0.90 -10.50
C ILE A 292 -0.20 -0.83 -10.39
N LEU A 293 0.42 -1.64 -9.52
CA LEU A 293 1.87 -1.66 -9.37
C LEU A 293 2.56 -2.11 -10.66
N MET A 294 2.16 -3.24 -11.24
CA MET A 294 2.72 -3.77 -12.49
C MET A 294 2.68 -2.73 -13.62
N VAL A 295 1.56 -2.04 -13.76
CA VAL A 295 1.38 -1.01 -14.80
C VAL A 295 2.27 0.20 -14.53
N CYS A 296 2.33 0.67 -13.30
CA CYS A 296 3.15 1.84 -12.93
C CYS A 296 4.64 1.56 -13.09
N ASP A 297 5.12 0.39 -12.64
CA ASP A 297 6.49 -0.09 -12.86
C ASP A 297 6.84 -0.11 -14.36
N SER A 298 5.99 -0.79 -15.15
CA SER A 298 6.21 -0.90 -16.60
C SER A 298 6.27 0.46 -17.31
N ILE A 299 5.46 1.43 -16.88
CA ILE A 299 5.46 2.79 -17.45
C ILE A 299 6.68 3.57 -17.00
N GLU A 300 7.07 3.52 -15.71
CA GLU A 300 8.29 4.19 -15.24
C GLU A 300 9.50 3.67 -16.00
N ALA A 301 9.69 2.35 -16.03
CA ALA A 301 10.85 1.73 -16.63
C ALA A 301 10.94 2.04 -18.12
N ALA A 302 9.81 1.92 -18.84
CA ALA A 302 9.78 2.20 -20.28
C ALA A 302 9.91 3.72 -20.59
N SER A 303 9.48 4.62 -19.69
CA SER A 303 9.50 6.07 -19.92
C SER A 303 10.91 6.62 -20.14
N ARG A 304 11.94 5.92 -19.65
CA ARG A 304 13.36 6.25 -19.83
C ARG A 304 13.79 6.22 -21.30
N THR A 305 13.04 5.51 -22.13
CA THR A 305 13.30 5.38 -23.57
C THR A 305 12.58 6.43 -24.42
N LEU A 306 11.68 7.23 -23.82
CA LEU A 306 10.93 8.26 -24.53
C LEU A 306 11.84 9.37 -25.06
N LYS A 307 11.70 9.64 -26.36
CA LYS A 307 12.38 10.75 -27.06
C LYS A 307 11.45 11.93 -27.34
N ASP A 308 10.16 11.65 -27.46
CA ASP A 308 9.10 12.63 -27.70
C ASP A 308 8.25 12.76 -26.43
N PHE A 309 8.09 13.99 -25.95
CA PHE A 309 7.36 14.35 -24.73
C PHE A 309 6.07 15.12 -25.05
N SER A 310 5.52 14.95 -26.26
CA SER A 310 4.21 15.49 -26.64
C SER A 310 3.06 14.77 -25.90
N PRO A 311 1.92 15.45 -25.64
CA PRO A 311 0.73 14.83 -25.06
C PRO A 311 0.26 13.58 -25.81
N GLU A 312 0.30 13.61 -27.15
CA GLU A 312 -0.10 12.49 -28.00
C GLU A 312 0.89 11.32 -27.94
N ALA A 313 2.17 11.60 -27.70
CA ALA A 313 3.17 10.56 -27.46
C ALA A 313 2.90 9.83 -26.14
N PHE A 314 2.59 10.56 -25.05
CA PHE A 314 2.23 9.94 -23.77
C PHE A 314 0.95 9.11 -23.88
N ASP A 315 -0.07 9.59 -24.59
CA ASP A 315 -1.31 8.85 -24.80
C ASP A 315 -1.05 7.49 -25.45
N ARG A 316 -0.37 7.48 -26.61
CA ARG A 316 0.00 6.24 -27.31
C ARG A 316 0.92 5.36 -26.47
N PHE A 317 1.86 5.96 -25.75
CA PHE A 317 2.83 5.24 -24.94
C PHE A 317 2.16 4.45 -23.81
N VAL A 318 1.32 5.11 -23.01
CA VAL A 318 0.56 4.45 -21.94
C VAL A 318 -0.39 3.40 -22.52
N GLU A 319 -1.08 3.71 -23.62
CA GLU A 319 -2.03 2.78 -24.23
C GLU A 319 -1.35 1.50 -24.73
N ASN A 320 -0.17 1.63 -25.36
CA ASN A 320 0.59 0.50 -25.88
C ASN A 320 1.09 -0.42 -24.75
N ILE A 321 1.62 0.15 -23.65
CA ILE A 321 2.11 -0.63 -22.51
C ILE A 321 0.96 -1.41 -21.87
N VAL A 322 -0.14 -0.73 -21.55
CA VAL A 322 -1.29 -1.35 -20.88
C VAL A 322 -1.96 -2.40 -21.78
N SER A 323 -2.20 -2.07 -23.05
CA SER A 323 -2.79 -3.02 -24.02
C SER A 323 -1.87 -4.22 -24.26
N GLY A 324 -0.55 -4.04 -24.19
CA GLY A 324 0.41 -5.13 -24.30
C GLY A 324 0.28 -6.14 -23.16
N LYS A 325 0.17 -5.65 -21.92
CA LYS A 325 -0.05 -6.50 -20.73
C LYS A 325 -1.42 -7.18 -20.75
N GLU A 326 -2.46 -6.47 -21.19
CA GLU A 326 -3.82 -7.01 -21.35
C GLU A 326 -3.85 -8.15 -22.38
N LYS A 327 -3.26 -7.94 -23.57
CA LYS A 327 -3.15 -8.99 -24.61
C LYS A 327 -2.32 -10.20 -24.18
N ALA A 328 -1.37 -10.00 -23.27
CA ALA A 328 -0.57 -11.06 -22.67
C ALA A 328 -1.28 -11.77 -21.50
N GLY A 329 -2.56 -11.47 -21.26
CA GLY A 329 -3.37 -12.12 -20.22
C GLY A 329 -2.94 -11.78 -18.79
N GLN A 330 -2.15 -10.72 -18.58
CA GLN A 330 -1.58 -10.43 -17.25
C GLN A 330 -2.63 -9.96 -16.24
N PHE A 331 -3.81 -9.53 -16.70
CA PHE A 331 -4.88 -9.03 -15.83
C PHE A 331 -6.03 -10.04 -15.64
N GLU A 332 -5.92 -11.25 -16.20
CA GLU A 332 -7.01 -12.25 -16.22
C GLU A 332 -7.41 -12.75 -14.83
N ASP A 333 -6.46 -12.80 -13.89
CA ASP A 333 -6.67 -13.32 -12.54
C ASP A 333 -7.04 -12.23 -11.52
N ALA A 334 -7.05 -10.96 -11.94
CA ALA A 334 -7.30 -9.82 -11.07
C ALA A 334 -8.75 -9.33 -11.13
N ASP A 335 -9.32 -9.02 -9.97
CA ASP A 335 -10.61 -8.31 -9.89
C ASP A 335 -10.44 -6.81 -10.18
N ILE A 336 -10.31 -6.49 -11.47
CA ILE A 336 -10.20 -5.12 -11.98
C ILE A 336 -11.19 -4.87 -13.11
N THR A 337 -11.97 -3.81 -12.98
CA THR A 337 -12.98 -3.45 -13.99
C THR A 337 -12.37 -2.67 -15.16
N LEU A 338 -13.01 -2.74 -16.33
CA LEU A 338 -12.66 -1.89 -17.48
C LEU A 338 -12.72 -0.40 -17.15
N HIS A 339 -13.66 0.01 -16.29
CA HIS A 339 -13.78 1.39 -15.85
C HIS A 339 -12.53 1.82 -15.07
N GLU A 340 -12.09 1.02 -14.08
CA GLU A 340 -10.89 1.28 -13.32
C GLU A 340 -9.65 1.31 -14.21
N MET A 341 -9.52 0.37 -15.16
CA MET A 341 -8.41 0.38 -16.11
C MET A 341 -8.36 1.68 -16.94
N ASN A 342 -9.51 2.19 -17.37
CA ASN A 342 -9.58 3.48 -18.07
C ASN A 342 -9.18 4.66 -17.17
N VAL A 343 -9.56 4.63 -15.88
CA VAL A 343 -9.13 5.62 -14.90
C VAL A 343 -7.61 5.56 -14.69
N ILE A 344 -7.04 4.37 -14.53
CA ILE A 344 -5.58 4.15 -14.40
C ILE A 344 -4.85 4.79 -15.59
N LYS A 345 -5.26 4.44 -16.82
CA LYS A 345 -4.66 4.98 -18.05
C LYS A 345 -4.74 6.51 -18.10
N SER A 346 -5.90 7.08 -17.80
CA SER A 346 -6.12 8.53 -17.81
C SER A 346 -5.18 9.25 -16.82
N ILE A 347 -5.12 8.77 -15.57
CA ILE A 347 -4.27 9.35 -14.54
C ILE A 347 -2.79 9.27 -14.92
N LEU A 348 -2.34 8.13 -15.46
CA LEU A 348 -0.95 7.95 -15.85
C LEU A 348 -0.55 8.83 -17.03
N LYS A 349 -1.46 9.05 -18.00
CA LYS A 349 -1.24 10.01 -19.10
C LYS A 349 -1.04 11.43 -18.57
N THR A 350 -1.91 11.89 -17.66
CA THR A 350 -1.78 13.20 -17.01
C THR A 350 -0.52 13.30 -16.15
N TYR A 351 -0.20 12.23 -15.41
CA TYR A 351 0.98 12.19 -14.54
C TYR A 351 2.28 12.30 -15.34
N MET A 352 2.38 11.57 -16.46
CA MET A 352 3.52 11.66 -17.39
C MET A 352 3.67 13.07 -17.96
N GLN A 353 2.56 13.69 -18.39
CA GLN A 353 2.57 15.08 -18.83
C GLN A 353 3.16 15.99 -17.75
N GLN A 354 2.69 15.87 -16.50
CA GLN A 354 3.14 16.69 -15.36
C GLN A 354 4.64 16.60 -15.09
N ILE A 355 5.19 15.39 -15.05
CA ILE A 355 6.62 15.19 -14.74
C ILE A 355 7.52 15.66 -15.89
N TYR A 356 7.08 15.50 -17.13
CA TYR A 356 7.90 15.78 -18.30
C TYR A 356 7.61 17.15 -18.97
N HIS A 357 6.68 17.95 -18.44
CA HIS A 357 6.38 19.30 -18.95
C HIS A 357 7.62 20.21 -19.04
N GLY A 358 8.61 20.06 -18.15
CA GLY A 358 9.87 20.83 -18.19
C GLY A 358 10.85 20.41 -19.30
N ARG A 359 10.61 19.27 -19.97
CA ARG A 359 11.45 18.76 -21.08
C ARG A 359 10.90 19.11 -22.46
N VAL A 360 9.82 19.90 -22.53
CA VAL A 360 9.34 20.48 -23.78
C VAL A 360 10.44 21.40 -24.32
N ALA A 361 11.01 21.04 -25.47
CA ALA A 361 12.04 21.83 -26.11
C ALA A 361 11.50 23.23 -26.41
N TYR A 362 11.99 24.25 -25.68
CA TYR A 362 11.67 25.64 -25.99
C TYR A 362 12.08 25.93 -27.44
N PRO A 363 11.21 26.59 -28.23
CA PRO A 363 11.52 26.88 -29.62
C PRO A 363 12.79 27.73 -29.69
N LYS A 364 13.83 27.21 -30.34
CA LYS A 364 15.04 27.99 -30.63
C LYS A 364 14.65 29.11 -31.60
N ARG A 365 14.81 30.36 -31.15
CA ARG A 365 14.67 31.55 -31.99
C ARG A 365 15.61 31.41 -33.19
N ARG A 366 15.08 31.29 -34.40
CA ARG A 366 15.88 31.43 -35.62
C ARG A 366 16.52 32.81 -35.59
N ARG A 367 17.86 32.86 -35.58
CA ARG A 367 18.62 34.09 -35.80
C ARG A 367 18.67 34.40 -37.28
#